data_AF-A0A7I7MSZ6-F1
#
_entry.id   AF-A0A7I7MSZ6-F1
#
_cell.length_a   1.000
_cell.length_b   1.000
_cell.length_c   1.000
_cell.angle_alpha   90.00
_cell.angle_beta   90.00
_cell.angle_gamma   90.00
#
_symmetry.space_group_name_H-M   'P 1'
#
loop_
_entity.id
_entity.type
_entity.pdbx_description
1 polymer ?
#
loop_
_entity_poly.entity_id
_entity_poly.type
_entity_poly.pdbx_seq_one_letter_code
_entity_poly.pdbx_strand_id
1 'polypeptide(L)'
;MHAHAYQAASAQATAFHDRFVRVLTAGADSYAAAEAANVAPLQQALNLVNAPTQALLGRPLIGNGANGAPGTGQDGAPGGILIGNGGAGGSGATGQKGGNGGAAGLFGIGGAGGAGGVAATGVAAGAGGTGGAGGLLFGAGGAGGTGGISSGLDSAGGAGGAGGRAGLFGTGGTGSTGAFGADGGAGGAGGAGGLLFGNGGSGGAGVSGGGRGGAGGHAGMLLGDGGVGGNGGTGFNIGGDGGAGGRAGLVGSGGDGGAGGQTDSGASGGDGGNGGDAQLIGNGGNGGNAGAGTVPGSVGMGGAGGRLIGQNGSNGLV
;
A
#
# COMPACT_ATOMS: atom_id res chain seq x y z
N MET A 1 -12.24 41.98 -50.43
CA MET A 1 -10.83 41.55 -50.28
C MET A 1 -10.56 40.81 -48.96
N HIS A 2 -11.08 41.26 -47.81
CA HIS A 2 -10.80 40.60 -46.51
C HIS A 2 -11.51 39.24 -46.27
N ALA A 3 -12.73 39.03 -46.78
CA ALA A 3 -13.46 37.77 -46.57
C ALA A 3 -12.84 36.56 -47.32
N HIS A 4 -12.35 36.79 -48.55
CA HIS A 4 -11.66 35.74 -49.33
C HIS A 4 -10.30 35.35 -48.73
N ALA A 5 -9.58 36.32 -48.14
CA ALA A 5 -8.32 36.03 -47.46
C ALA A 5 -8.53 35.16 -46.20
N TYR A 6 -9.61 35.39 -45.46
CA TYR A 6 -10.00 34.56 -44.32
C TYR A 6 -10.40 33.14 -44.76
N GLN A 7 -11.18 33.00 -45.82
CA GLN A 7 -11.58 31.70 -46.36
C GLN A 7 -10.38 30.89 -46.88
N ALA A 8 -9.42 31.55 -47.52
CA ALA A 8 -8.18 30.90 -47.97
C ALA A 8 -7.30 30.45 -46.77
N ALA A 9 -7.17 31.30 -45.75
CA ALA A 9 -6.43 30.97 -44.53
C ALA A 9 -7.08 29.80 -43.76
N SER A 10 -8.41 29.76 -43.66
CA SER A 10 -9.11 28.64 -43.00
C SER A 10 -8.96 27.33 -43.77
N ALA A 11 -9.03 27.36 -45.11
CA ALA A 11 -8.81 26.16 -45.93
C ALA A 11 -7.37 25.63 -45.78
N GLN A 12 -6.38 26.51 -45.71
CA GLN A 12 -4.98 26.14 -45.50
C GLN A 12 -4.74 25.59 -44.09
N ALA A 13 -5.40 26.15 -43.07
CA ALA A 13 -5.34 25.64 -41.69
C ALA A 13 -5.94 24.23 -41.56
N THR A 14 -7.08 23.95 -42.21
CA THR A 14 -7.69 22.60 -42.24
C THR A 14 -6.76 21.60 -42.93
N ALA A 15 -6.21 21.95 -44.10
CA ALA A 15 -5.28 21.06 -44.81
C ALA A 15 -4.00 20.76 -44.00
N PHE A 16 -3.49 21.75 -43.26
CA PHE A 16 -2.39 21.55 -42.32
C PHE A 16 -2.79 20.62 -41.17
N HIS A 17 -3.95 20.85 -40.55
CA HIS A 17 -4.47 20.02 -39.46
C HIS A 17 -4.61 18.55 -39.88
N ASP A 18 -5.22 18.30 -41.04
CA ASP A 18 -5.40 16.95 -41.57
C ASP A 18 -4.06 16.26 -41.86
N ARG A 19 -3.07 17.02 -42.36
CA ARG A 19 -1.73 16.49 -42.60
C ARG A 19 -1.00 16.20 -41.29
N PHE A 20 -1.13 17.08 -40.31
CA PHE A 20 -0.55 16.92 -38.98
C PHE A 20 -1.09 15.66 -38.30
N VAL A 21 -2.41 15.49 -38.24
CA VAL A 21 -3.04 14.30 -37.64
C VAL A 21 -2.61 13.03 -38.35
N ARG A 22 -2.58 13.05 -39.69
CA ARG A 22 -2.15 11.88 -40.47
C ARG A 22 -0.70 11.47 -40.21
N VAL A 23 0.21 12.45 -40.12
CA VAL A 23 1.62 12.18 -39.80
C VAL A 23 1.76 11.69 -38.35
N LEU A 24 0.98 12.25 -37.42
CA LEU A 24 0.96 11.82 -36.03
C LEU A 24 0.50 10.37 -35.88
N THR A 25 -0.61 9.99 -36.52
CA THR A 25 -1.12 8.60 -36.50
C THR A 25 -0.13 7.63 -37.15
N ALA A 26 0.43 7.97 -38.31
CA ALA A 26 1.45 7.14 -38.96
C ALA A 26 2.72 6.98 -38.10
N GLY A 27 3.09 8.04 -37.35
CA GLY A 27 4.16 7.98 -36.36
C GLY A 27 3.82 7.00 -35.21
N ALA A 28 2.63 7.11 -34.62
CA ALA A 28 2.17 6.22 -33.56
C ALA A 28 2.14 4.74 -34.00
N ASP A 29 1.64 4.45 -35.20
CA ASP A 29 1.61 3.10 -35.75
C ASP A 29 3.02 2.55 -36.00
N SER A 30 3.96 3.42 -36.45
CA SER A 30 5.36 3.04 -36.64
C SER A 30 6.05 2.67 -35.33
N TYR A 31 5.77 3.41 -34.24
CA TYR A 31 6.26 3.08 -32.90
C TYR A 31 5.65 1.77 -32.38
N ALA A 32 4.34 1.58 -32.52
CA ALA A 32 3.67 0.34 -32.10
C ALA A 32 4.18 -0.89 -32.86
N ALA A 33 4.41 -0.76 -34.18
CA ALA A 33 4.98 -1.82 -35.00
C ALA A 33 6.44 -2.13 -34.62
N ALA A 34 7.24 -1.11 -34.30
CA ALA A 34 8.60 -1.29 -33.82
C ALA A 34 8.64 -2.01 -32.47
N GLU A 35 7.72 -1.71 -31.54
CA GLU A 35 7.59 -2.44 -30.28
C GLU A 35 7.22 -3.91 -30.53
N ALA A 36 6.20 -4.18 -31.34
CA ALA A 36 5.75 -5.54 -31.63
C ALA A 36 6.83 -6.40 -32.31
N ALA A 37 7.58 -5.83 -33.26
CA ALA A 37 8.67 -6.52 -33.95
C ALA A 37 9.81 -6.91 -33.02
N ASN A 38 10.05 -6.13 -31.96
CA ASN A 38 11.11 -6.38 -30.99
C ASN A 38 10.67 -7.33 -29.85
N VAL A 39 9.37 -7.45 -29.57
CA VAL A 39 8.85 -8.32 -28.49
C VAL A 39 8.94 -9.81 -28.84
N ALA A 40 8.62 -10.21 -30.08
CA ALA A 40 8.52 -11.62 -30.44
C ALA A 40 9.84 -12.42 -30.27
N PRO A 41 11.01 -11.92 -30.73
CA PRO A 41 12.29 -12.60 -30.49
C PRO A 41 12.68 -12.65 -29.01
N LEU A 42 12.42 -11.58 -28.25
CA LEU A 42 12.71 -11.52 -26.81
C LEU A 42 11.82 -12.49 -26.02
N GLN A 43 10.56 -12.65 -26.41
CA GLN A 43 9.65 -13.61 -25.78
C GLN A 43 10.10 -15.05 -26.01
N GLN A 44 10.61 -15.39 -27.19
CA GLN A 44 11.16 -16.71 -27.48
C GLN A 44 12.41 -16.99 -26.63
N ALA A 45 13.30 -16.01 -26.49
CA ALA A 45 14.47 -16.12 -25.61
C ALA A 45 14.07 -16.31 -24.14
N LEU A 46 13.09 -15.56 -23.63
CA LEU A 46 12.57 -15.72 -22.27
C LEU A 46 11.94 -17.11 -22.07
N ASN A 47 11.20 -17.62 -23.04
CA ASN A 47 10.62 -18.96 -22.98
C ASN A 47 11.71 -20.03 -22.90
N LEU A 48 12.77 -19.91 -23.70
CA LEU A 48 13.93 -20.80 -23.67
C LEU A 48 14.65 -20.76 -22.31
N VAL A 49 14.87 -19.57 -21.75
CA VAL A 49 15.51 -19.39 -20.44
C VAL A 49 14.65 -19.96 -19.32
N ASN A 50 13.33 -19.79 -19.40
CA ASN A 50 12.40 -20.25 -18.37
C ASN A 50 12.03 -21.72 -18.46
N ALA A 51 12.13 -22.35 -19.63
CA ALA A 51 11.66 -23.73 -19.86
C ALA A 51 12.22 -24.74 -18.84
N PRO A 52 13.52 -24.73 -18.50
CA PRO A 52 14.06 -25.68 -17.52
C PRO A 52 13.43 -25.52 -16.13
N THR A 53 13.31 -24.29 -15.60
CA THR A 53 12.75 -24.08 -14.26
C THR A 53 11.24 -24.23 -14.23
N GLN A 54 10.55 -23.90 -15.33
CA GLN A 54 9.13 -24.16 -15.45
C GLN A 54 8.84 -25.66 -15.43
N ALA A 55 9.64 -26.47 -16.13
CA ALA A 55 9.49 -27.92 -16.15
C ALA A 55 9.82 -28.56 -14.79
N LEU A 56 10.85 -28.07 -14.09
CA LEU A 56 11.35 -28.67 -12.84
C LEU A 56 10.63 -28.17 -11.59
N LEU A 57 10.24 -26.89 -11.56
CA LEU A 57 9.79 -26.18 -10.36
C LEU A 57 8.41 -25.54 -10.52
N GLY A 58 7.79 -25.65 -11.71
CA GLY A 58 6.50 -25.01 -12.01
C GLY A 58 6.55 -23.48 -11.92
N ARG A 59 7.74 -22.88 -12.02
CA ARG A 59 7.95 -21.45 -11.83
C ARG A 59 9.01 -20.92 -12.80
N PRO A 60 8.80 -19.74 -13.42
CA PRO A 60 9.80 -19.17 -14.32
C PRO A 60 11.05 -18.77 -13.53
N LEU A 61 12.19 -18.78 -14.19
CA LEU A 61 13.43 -18.25 -13.63
C LEU A 61 13.35 -16.72 -13.58
N ILE A 62 12.84 -16.12 -14.66
CA ILE A 62 12.66 -14.69 -14.87
C ILE A 62 11.24 -14.41 -15.34
N GLY A 63 10.54 -13.51 -14.66
CA GLY A 63 9.21 -13.06 -15.06
C GLY A 63 8.40 -12.56 -13.88
N ASN A 64 7.46 -11.64 -14.13
CA ASN A 64 6.55 -11.20 -13.08
C ASN A 64 5.47 -12.25 -12.83
N GLY A 65 4.94 -12.26 -11.62
CA GLY A 65 3.77 -13.03 -11.27
C GLY A 65 2.54 -12.50 -11.99
N ALA A 66 1.67 -13.41 -12.42
CA ALA A 66 0.36 -13.07 -12.95
C ALA A 66 -0.51 -12.39 -11.88
N ASN A 67 -1.24 -11.35 -12.25
CA ASN A 67 -2.19 -10.71 -11.35
C ASN A 67 -3.40 -11.62 -11.14
N GLY A 68 -3.96 -11.59 -9.93
CA GLY A 68 -5.24 -12.23 -9.63
C GLY A 68 -6.37 -11.56 -10.42
N ALA A 69 -7.35 -12.35 -10.82
CA ALA A 69 -8.49 -11.85 -11.59
C ALA A 69 -9.35 -10.86 -10.77
N PRO A 70 -9.71 -9.67 -11.29
CA PRO A 70 -10.58 -8.74 -10.59
C PRO A 70 -11.93 -9.34 -10.22
N GLY A 71 -12.46 -8.97 -9.05
CA GLY A 71 -13.76 -9.44 -8.55
C GLY A 71 -13.80 -10.91 -8.13
N THR A 72 -12.66 -11.58 -7.99
CA THR A 72 -12.58 -12.99 -7.58
C THR A 72 -11.93 -13.20 -6.22
N GLY A 73 -11.21 -12.19 -5.71
CA GLY A 73 -10.33 -12.34 -4.54
C GLY A 73 -9.14 -13.26 -4.79
N GLN A 74 -8.82 -13.61 -6.05
CA GLN A 74 -7.67 -14.46 -6.36
C GLN A 74 -6.36 -13.77 -5.99
N ASP A 75 -5.48 -14.53 -5.34
CA ASP A 75 -4.14 -14.09 -5.02
C ASP A 75 -3.32 -13.85 -6.30
N GLY A 76 -2.43 -12.88 -6.25
CA GLY A 76 -1.41 -12.69 -7.27
C GLY A 76 -0.41 -13.84 -7.23
N ALA A 77 -0.02 -14.33 -8.40
CA ALA A 77 0.98 -15.37 -8.48
C ALA A 77 2.37 -14.85 -8.05
N PRO A 78 3.26 -15.73 -7.55
CA PRO A 78 4.63 -15.35 -7.27
C PRO A 78 5.39 -14.96 -8.54
N GLY A 79 6.35 -14.06 -8.38
CA GLY A 79 7.36 -13.76 -9.41
C GLY A 79 8.29 -14.94 -9.69
N GLY A 80 9.07 -14.78 -10.76
CA GLY A 80 10.12 -15.71 -11.15
C GLY A 80 11.15 -15.91 -10.05
N ILE A 81 11.86 -17.03 -10.07
CA ILE A 81 12.76 -17.44 -8.99
C ILE A 81 13.89 -16.43 -8.78
N LEU A 82 14.53 -15.96 -9.85
CA LEU A 82 15.65 -15.00 -9.75
C LEU A 82 15.16 -13.56 -9.84
N ILE A 83 14.47 -13.23 -10.92
CA ILE A 83 14.03 -11.86 -11.19
C ILE A 83 12.54 -11.89 -11.48
N GLY A 84 11.76 -11.20 -10.66
CA GLY A 84 10.33 -11.14 -10.86
C GLY A 84 9.63 -10.44 -9.72
N ASN A 85 8.80 -9.48 -10.07
CA ASN A 85 7.85 -8.90 -9.14
C ASN A 85 6.71 -9.88 -8.90
N GLY A 86 6.13 -9.86 -7.71
CA GLY A 86 4.90 -10.58 -7.46
C GLY A 86 3.71 -9.95 -8.20
N GLY A 87 2.74 -10.77 -8.60
CA GLY A 87 1.50 -10.29 -9.19
C GLY A 87 0.63 -9.57 -8.17
N ALA A 88 -0.16 -8.59 -8.60
CA ALA A 88 -1.16 -7.97 -7.73
C ALA A 88 -2.29 -8.95 -7.41
N GLY A 89 -2.83 -8.90 -6.20
CA GLY A 89 -4.04 -9.62 -5.83
C GLY A 89 -5.27 -9.03 -6.52
N GLY A 90 -6.18 -9.89 -6.97
CA GLY A 90 -7.46 -9.49 -7.56
C GLY A 90 -8.39 -8.90 -6.50
N SER A 91 -9.21 -7.92 -6.85
CA SER A 91 -10.25 -7.42 -5.94
C SER A 91 -11.24 -8.52 -5.56
N GLY A 92 -11.82 -8.44 -4.37
CA GLY A 92 -12.83 -9.38 -3.89
C GLY A 92 -14.16 -9.24 -4.64
N ALA A 93 -14.86 -10.36 -4.83
CA ALA A 93 -16.29 -10.34 -5.16
C ALA A 93 -17.10 -9.72 -4.01
N THR A 94 -18.38 -9.44 -4.20
CA THR A 94 -19.27 -8.92 -3.15
C THR A 94 -19.12 -9.68 -1.82
N GLY A 95 -18.78 -8.95 -0.74
CA GLY A 95 -18.54 -9.48 0.60
C GLY A 95 -17.28 -10.34 0.77
N GLN A 96 -16.51 -10.57 -0.29
CA GLN A 96 -15.31 -11.40 -0.26
C GLN A 96 -14.04 -10.58 -0.09
N LYS A 97 -13.05 -11.17 0.58
CA LYS A 97 -11.73 -10.58 0.75
C LYS A 97 -11.04 -10.36 -0.60
N GLY A 98 -10.26 -9.29 -0.71
CA GLY A 98 -9.32 -9.11 -1.83
C GLY A 98 -8.17 -10.11 -1.78
N GLY A 99 -7.68 -10.54 -2.93
CA GLY A 99 -6.56 -11.46 -3.04
C GLY A 99 -5.27 -10.87 -2.48
N ASN A 100 -4.42 -11.70 -1.91
CA ASN A 100 -3.09 -11.27 -1.49
C ASN A 100 -2.22 -10.95 -2.72
N GLY A 101 -1.28 -10.03 -2.56
CA GLY A 101 -0.22 -9.83 -3.54
C GLY A 101 0.75 -11.01 -3.53
N GLY A 102 1.24 -11.38 -4.72
CA GLY A 102 2.24 -12.41 -4.89
C GLY A 102 3.60 -11.99 -4.31
N ALA A 103 4.38 -12.96 -3.85
CA ALA A 103 5.76 -12.69 -3.44
C ALA A 103 6.67 -12.48 -4.67
N ALA A 104 7.69 -11.64 -4.53
CA ALA A 104 8.78 -11.53 -5.49
C ALA A 104 9.77 -12.72 -5.40
N GLY A 105 10.68 -12.77 -6.39
CA GLY A 105 11.79 -13.73 -6.46
C GLY A 105 12.97 -13.43 -5.54
N LEU A 106 14.18 -13.74 -6.01
CA LEU A 106 15.42 -13.30 -5.35
C LEU A 106 15.57 -11.77 -5.42
N PHE A 107 15.22 -11.20 -6.57
CA PHE A 107 15.13 -9.77 -6.85
C PHE A 107 13.73 -9.43 -7.38
N GLY A 108 13.12 -8.39 -6.83
CA GLY A 108 11.83 -7.89 -7.29
C GLY A 108 10.99 -7.31 -6.16
N ILE A 109 9.92 -6.61 -6.48
CA ILE A 109 8.99 -6.06 -5.50
C ILE A 109 7.78 -6.98 -5.30
N GLY A 110 7.28 -7.06 -4.07
CA GLY A 110 6.06 -7.79 -3.78
C GLY A 110 4.84 -7.17 -4.46
N GLY A 111 3.89 -8.00 -4.87
CA GLY A 111 2.66 -7.53 -5.49
C GLY A 111 1.76 -6.79 -4.49
N ALA A 112 0.96 -5.85 -4.96
CA ALA A 112 -0.04 -5.20 -4.11
C ALA A 112 -1.17 -6.18 -3.74
N GLY A 113 -1.74 -6.05 -2.55
CA GLY A 113 -2.97 -6.74 -2.17
C GLY A 113 -4.19 -6.15 -2.90
N GLY A 114 -5.15 -7.00 -3.25
CA GLY A 114 -6.40 -6.61 -3.88
C GLY A 114 -7.36 -5.94 -2.90
N ALA A 115 -8.22 -5.04 -3.38
CA ALA A 115 -9.25 -4.43 -2.54
C ALA A 115 -10.29 -5.47 -2.09
N GLY A 116 -10.82 -5.30 -0.87
CA GLY A 116 -11.96 -6.07 -0.39
C GLY A 116 -13.23 -5.75 -1.16
N GLY A 117 -14.08 -6.76 -1.36
CA GLY A 117 -15.33 -6.59 -2.05
C GLY A 117 -16.37 -5.83 -1.23
N VAL A 118 -17.15 -4.99 -1.91
CA VAL A 118 -18.26 -4.26 -1.32
C VAL A 118 -19.29 -5.24 -0.74
N ALA A 119 -19.87 -4.95 0.41
CA ALA A 119 -20.90 -5.79 1.02
C ALA A 119 -22.23 -5.71 0.25
N ALA A 120 -22.95 -6.84 0.19
CA ALA A 120 -24.39 -6.84 -0.07
C ALA A 120 -25.15 -6.68 1.25
N THR A 121 -26.44 -6.33 1.18
CA THR A 121 -27.32 -6.26 2.36
C THR A 121 -27.28 -7.55 3.17
N GLY A 122 -26.97 -7.45 4.47
CA GLY A 122 -26.87 -8.60 5.39
C GLY A 122 -25.58 -9.43 5.26
N VAL A 123 -24.59 -8.96 4.51
CA VAL A 123 -23.26 -9.59 4.38
C VAL A 123 -22.20 -8.59 4.86
N ALA A 124 -21.17 -9.07 5.56
CA ALA A 124 -20.04 -8.24 5.94
C ALA A 124 -19.22 -7.83 4.71
N ALA A 125 -18.59 -6.67 4.74
CA ALA A 125 -17.71 -6.26 3.65
C ALA A 125 -16.40 -7.06 3.67
N GLY A 126 -15.83 -7.28 2.49
CA GLY A 126 -14.57 -8.00 2.37
C GLY A 126 -13.40 -7.19 2.91
N ALA A 127 -12.45 -7.83 3.60
CA ALA A 127 -11.19 -7.19 3.94
C ALA A 127 -10.28 -7.02 2.71
N GLY A 128 -9.35 -6.07 2.78
CA GLY A 128 -8.27 -5.94 1.81
C GLY A 128 -7.31 -7.12 1.85
N GLY A 129 -6.71 -7.43 0.70
CA GLY A 129 -5.64 -8.42 0.58
C GLY A 129 -4.34 -7.94 1.19
N THR A 130 -3.53 -8.85 1.72
CA THR A 130 -2.19 -8.48 2.19
C THR A 130 -1.26 -8.20 1.00
N GLY A 131 -0.30 -7.29 1.17
CA GLY A 131 0.75 -7.08 0.19
C GLY A 131 1.73 -8.25 0.18
N GLY A 132 2.26 -8.56 -1.00
CA GLY A 132 3.23 -9.62 -1.20
C GLY A 132 4.61 -9.29 -0.63
N ALA A 133 5.38 -10.32 -0.28
CA ALA A 133 6.75 -10.11 0.17
C ALA A 133 7.65 -9.60 -0.97
N GLY A 134 8.55 -8.67 -0.64
CA GLY A 134 9.64 -8.25 -1.52
C GLY A 134 10.66 -9.35 -1.76
N GLY A 135 11.54 -9.13 -2.73
CA GLY A 135 12.55 -10.10 -3.12
C GLY A 135 13.51 -10.44 -1.98
N LEU A 136 13.96 -11.70 -1.95
CA LEU A 136 14.76 -12.22 -0.84
C LEU A 136 16.03 -11.41 -0.57
N LEU A 137 16.73 -10.93 -1.61
CA LEU A 137 17.90 -10.07 -1.44
C LEU A 137 17.55 -8.60 -1.56
N PHE A 138 16.85 -8.22 -2.63
CA PHE A 138 16.44 -6.84 -2.86
C PHE A 138 15.00 -6.77 -3.33
N GLY A 139 14.22 -5.97 -2.63
CA GLY A 139 12.83 -5.75 -2.98
C GLY A 139 12.02 -5.14 -1.86
N ALA A 140 11.24 -4.12 -2.19
CA ALA A 140 10.20 -3.63 -1.30
C ALA A 140 9.04 -4.64 -1.21
N GLY A 141 8.41 -4.72 -0.04
CA GLY A 141 7.13 -5.38 0.09
C GLY A 141 6.02 -4.63 -0.63
N GLY A 142 5.01 -5.35 -1.09
CA GLY A 142 3.85 -4.75 -1.76
C GLY A 142 2.93 -4.05 -0.76
N ALA A 143 2.18 -3.04 -1.19
CA ALA A 143 1.15 -2.43 -0.36
C ALA A 143 0.00 -3.42 -0.08
N GLY A 144 -0.67 -3.30 1.06
CA GLY A 144 -1.94 -3.99 1.29
C GLY A 144 -3.06 -3.42 0.42
N GLY A 145 -4.17 -4.15 0.30
CA GLY A 145 -5.39 -3.68 -0.38
C GLY A 145 -6.32 -2.92 0.55
N THR A 146 -7.14 -2.01 0.04
CA THR A 146 -8.15 -1.32 0.86
C THR A 146 -9.26 -2.29 1.30
N GLY A 147 -9.90 -2.01 2.42
CA GLY A 147 -11.14 -2.70 2.80
C GLY A 147 -12.29 -2.49 1.81
N GLY A 148 -13.29 -3.37 1.83
CA GLY A 148 -14.54 -3.21 1.12
C GLY A 148 -15.54 -2.35 1.89
N ILE A 149 -16.39 -1.60 1.18
CA ILE A 149 -17.41 -0.74 1.80
C ILE A 149 -18.62 -1.59 2.22
N SER A 150 -19.22 -1.33 3.37
CA SER A 150 -20.56 -1.80 3.73
C SER A 150 -21.57 -0.65 3.76
N SER A 151 -22.76 -0.90 3.21
CA SER A 151 -23.90 0.04 3.20
C SER A 151 -25.01 -0.36 4.17
N GLY A 152 -24.84 -1.44 4.93
CA GLY A 152 -25.78 -1.92 5.94
C GLY A 152 -25.56 -1.23 7.29
N LEU A 153 -26.67 -0.92 7.98
CA LEU A 153 -26.67 -0.23 9.28
C LEU A 153 -26.14 -1.09 10.44
N ASP A 154 -25.85 -2.37 10.19
CA ASP A 154 -25.40 -3.38 11.16
C ASP A 154 -24.10 -4.11 10.74
N SER A 155 -23.49 -3.73 9.60
CA SER A 155 -22.30 -4.40 9.07
C SER A 155 -21.07 -3.51 9.15
N ALA A 156 -20.01 -4.03 9.77
CA ALA A 156 -18.70 -3.40 9.75
C ALA A 156 -18.14 -3.27 8.32
N GLY A 157 -17.41 -2.19 8.09
CA GLY A 157 -16.64 -2.00 6.88
C GLY A 157 -15.42 -2.92 6.87
N GLY A 158 -14.93 -3.26 5.68
CA GLY A 158 -13.79 -4.14 5.51
C GLY A 158 -12.53 -3.52 6.12
N ALA A 159 -11.73 -4.33 6.81
CA ALA A 159 -10.41 -3.90 7.25
C ALA A 159 -9.46 -3.73 6.05
N GLY A 160 -8.51 -2.81 6.16
CA GLY A 160 -7.40 -2.68 5.22
C GLY A 160 -6.43 -3.85 5.34
N GLY A 161 -5.83 -4.23 4.22
CA GLY A 161 -4.80 -5.25 4.15
C GLY A 161 -3.48 -4.74 4.71
N ALA A 162 -2.73 -5.64 5.35
CA ALA A 162 -1.38 -5.34 5.79
C ALA A 162 -0.42 -5.21 4.60
N GLY A 163 0.60 -4.36 4.73
CA GLY A 163 1.70 -4.29 3.79
C GLY A 163 2.61 -5.52 3.87
N GLY A 164 3.22 -5.87 2.74
CA GLY A 164 4.19 -6.95 2.64
C GLY A 164 5.52 -6.59 3.26
N ARG A 165 6.24 -7.58 3.79
CA ARG A 165 7.62 -7.39 4.28
C ARG A 165 8.62 -7.33 3.12
N ALA A 166 9.73 -6.63 3.31
CA ALA A 166 10.91 -6.76 2.44
C ALA A 166 11.77 -8.00 2.80
N GLY A 167 12.76 -8.31 1.96
CA GLY A 167 13.73 -9.39 2.18
C GLY A 167 14.95 -8.93 2.98
N LEU A 168 16.16 -9.08 2.43
CA LEU A 168 17.42 -8.64 3.07
C LEU A 168 17.57 -7.11 3.04
N PHE A 169 17.24 -6.53 1.89
CA PHE A 169 17.25 -5.10 1.63
C PHE A 169 15.93 -4.65 0.98
N GLY A 170 15.39 -3.53 1.43
CA GLY A 170 14.19 -2.92 0.86
C GLY A 170 13.24 -2.41 1.92
N THR A 171 12.27 -1.59 1.52
CA THR A 171 11.28 -1.04 2.44
C THR A 171 10.09 -1.97 2.61
N GLY A 172 9.50 -2.00 3.79
CA GLY A 172 8.21 -2.64 3.98
C GLY A 172 7.12 -1.95 3.16
N GLY A 173 6.13 -2.72 2.71
CA GLY A 173 4.96 -2.18 2.04
C GLY A 173 4.05 -1.45 3.02
N THR A 174 3.29 -0.47 2.54
CA THR A 174 2.32 0.23 3.38
C THR A 174 1.12 -0.66 3.67
N GLY A 175 0.60 -0.58 4.90
CA GLY A 175 -0.75 -1.01 5.19
C GLY A 175 -1.74 -0.09 4.48
N SER A 176 -2.92 -0.61 4.17
CA SER A 176 -3.98 0.14 3.50
C SER A 176 -5.09 0.54 4.44
N THR A 177 -5.89 1.53 4.05
CA THR A 177 -7.01 1.99 4.88
C THR A 177 -8.10 0.91 4.99
N GLY A 178 -8.81 0.93 6.11
CA GLY A 178 -10.12 0.30 6.19
C GLY A 178 -11.13 0.99 5.26
N ALA A 179 -12.36 0.50 5.27
CA ALA A 179 -13.47 1.08 4.50
C ALA A 179 -14.71 1.28 5.35
N PHE A 180 -15.61 2.13 4.86
CA PHE A 180 -16.78 2.57 5.60
C PHE A 180 -17.75 1.43 5.93
N GLY A 181 -18.39 1.53 7.09
CA GLY A 181 -19.47 0.67 7.56
C GLY A 181 -20.10 1.21 8.84
N ALA A 182 -21.07 0.49 9.39
CA ALA A 182 -21.69 0.85 10.67
C ALA A 182 -20.63 0.96 11.78
N ASP A 183 -19.77 -0.06 11.84
CA ASP A 183 -18.44 0.03 12.44
C ASP A 183 -17.41 0.27 11.32
N GLY A 184 -16.49 1.19 11.57
CA GLY A 184 -15.47 1.58 10.61
C GLY A 184 -14.44 0.47 10.45
N GLY A 185 -14.04 0.18 9.21
CA GLY A 185 -12.95 -0.75 8.96
C GLY A 185 -11.64 -0.26 9.58
N ALA A 186 -10.92 -1.15 10.24
CA ALA A 186 -9.57 -0.87 10.73
C ALA A 186 -8.57 -0.73 9.57
N GLY A 187 -7.54 0.09 9.76
CA GLY A 187 -6.40 0.15 8.86
C GLY A 187 -5.50 -1.08 8.97
N GLY A 188 -4.85 -1.45 7.86
CA GLY A 188 -3.88 -2.54 7.82
C GLY A 188 -2.53 -2.12 8.41
N ALA A 189 -1.80 -3.06 8.99
CA ALA A 189 -0.45 -2.80 9.48
C ALA A 189 0.55 -2.56 8.33
N GLY A 190 1.57 -1.75 8.56
CA GLY A 190 2.72 -1.62 7.68
C GLY A 190 3.60 -2.87 7.71
N GLY A 191 4.22 -3.17 6.57
CA GLY A 191 5.17 -4.27 6.44
C GLY A 191 6.53 -3.95 7.05
N ALA A 192 7.27 -4.97 7.47
CA ALA A 192 8.63 -4.79 7.96
C ALA A 192 9.61 -4.42 6.83
N GLY A 193 10.58 -3.55 7.12
CA GLY A 193 11.74 -3.27 6.29
C GLY A 193 12.67 -4.48 6.15
N GLY A 194 13.65 -4.36 5.26
CA GLY A 194 14.59 -5.43 4.96
C GLY A 194 15.46 -5.74 6.17
N LEU A 195 15.79 -7.02 6.37
CA LEU A 195 16.44 -7.50 7.60
C LEU A 195 17.68 -6.67 7.99
N LEU A 196 18.50 -6.25 7.02
CA LEU A 196 19.70 -5.45 7.28
C LEU A 196 19.40 -3.97 7.12
N PHE A 197 18.88 -3.59 5.94
CA PHE A 197 18.59 -2.20 5.61
C PHE A 197 17.19 -2.06 5.04
N GLY A 198 16.45 -1.09 5.56
CA GLY A 198 15.16 -0.71 5.02
C GLY A 198 14.22 -0.14 6.06
N ASN A 199 13.40 0.81 5.61
CA ASN A 199 12.38 1.41 6.45
C ASN A 199 11.19 0.47 6.59
N GLY A 200 10.51 0.53 7.73
CA GLY A 200 9.20 -0.06 7.88
C GLY A 200 8.15 0.68 7.05
N GLY A 201 7.12 -0.04 6.59
CA GLY A 201 5.99 0.57 5.91
C GLY A 201 5.07 1.29 6.89
N SER A 202 4.36 2.33 6.45
CA SER A 202 3.34 2.98 7.28
C SER A 202 2.15 2.06 7.53
N GLY A 203 1.51 2.20 8.68
CA GLY A 203 0.18 1.66 8.92
C GLY A 203 -0.89 2.42 8.14
N GLY A 204 -1.99 1.74 7.81
CA GLY A 204 -3.17 2.33 7.19
C GLY A 204 -4.06 3.01 8.21
N ALA A 205 -4.81 4.03 7.79
CA ALA A 205 -5.78 4.66 8.67
C ALA A 205 -7.01 3.78 8.89
N GLY A 206 -7.57 3.85 10.10
CA GLY A 206 -8.97 3.47 10.32
C GLY A 206 -9.90 4.53 9.74
N VAL A 207 -11.16 4.17 9.55
CA VAL A 207 -12.16 5.09 8.97
C VAL A 207 -13.33 5.35 9.92
N SER A 208 -14.21 6.27 9.52
CA SER A 208 -15.41 6.62 10.28
C SER A 208 -16.25 5.40 10.66
N GLY A 209 -16.80 5.43 11.87
CA GLY A 209 -17.37 4.28 12.58
C GLY A 209 -16.42 3.68 13.63
N GLY A 210 -15.37 4.40 14.04
CA GLY A 210 -14.44 3.97 15.10
C GLY A 210 -13.38 2.98 14.65
N GLY A 211 -13.05 2.93 13.35
CA GLY A 211 -12.01 2.03 12.84
C GLY A 211 -10.64 2.36 13.45
N ARG A 212 -9.91 1.35 13.95
CA ARG A 212 -8.56 1.55 14.49
C ARG A 212 -7.53 1.79 13.39
N GLY A 213 -6.52 2.59 13.69
CA GLY A 213 -5.33 2.73 12.85
C GLY A 213 -4.44 1.48 12.87
N GLY A 214 -3.81 1.18 11.75
CA GLY A 214 -2.84 0.09 11.64
C GLY A 214 -1.49 0.49 12.24
N ALA A 215 -0.78 -0.46 12.85
CA ALA A 215 0.57 -0.20 13.34
C ALA A 215 1.55 0.04 12.17
N GLY A 216 2.57 0.87 12.38
CA GLY A 216 3.70 1.01 11.48
C GLY A 216 4.62 -0.20 11.53
N GLY A 217 5.20 -0.55 10.39
CA GLY A 217 6.17 -1.62 10.26
C GLY A 217 7.50 -1.27 10.92
N HIS A 218 8.23 -2.27 11.40
CA HIS A 218 9.57 -2.05 11.94
C HIS A 218 10.61 -1.95 10.83
N ALA A 219 11.68 -1.18 11.07
CA ALA A 219 12.82 -1.09 10.19
C ALA A 219 13.69 -2.36 10.21
N GLY A 220 14.68 -2.38 9.31
CA GLY A 220 15.80 -3.32 9.34
C GLY A 220 16.71 -3.15 10.55
N MET A 221 17.54 -4.15 10.84
CA MET A 221 18.36 -4.20 12.06
C MET A 221 19.43 -3.09 12.10
N LEU A 222 20.04 -2.73 10.98
CA LEU A 222 21.23 -1.86 10.96
C LEU A 222 20.85 -0.42 10.60
N LEU A 223 20.25 -0.21 9.42
CA LEU A 223 19.84 1.11 8.96
C LEU A 223 18.36 1.10 8.55
N GLY A 224 17.61 2.06 9.06
CA GLY A 224 16.26 2.33 8.60
C GLY A 224 15.36 2.92 9.68
N ASP A 225 14.36 3.65 9.21
CA ASP A 225 13.35 4.27 10.06
C ASP A 225 12.15 3.34 10.26
N GLY A 226 11.57 3.41 11.45
CA GLY A 226 10.29 2.77 11.71
C GLY A 226 9.17 3.42 10.91
N GLY A 227 8.19 2.63 10.47
CA GLY A 227 7.01 3.14 9.81
C GLY A 227 6.10 3.90 10.77
N VAL A 228 5.42 4.94 10.29
CA VAL A 228 4.42 5.65 11.09
C VAL A 228 3.17 4.79 11.32
N GLY A 229 2.55 4.91 12.49
CA GLY A 229 1.24 4.34 12.77
C GLY A 229 0.12 5.08 12.05
N GLY A 230 -0.94 4.37 11.69
CA GLY A 230 -2.12 4.95 11.07
C GLY A 230 -3.01 5.64 12.10
N ASN A 231 -3.74 6.68 11.69
CA ASN A 231 -4.70 7.33 12.57
C ASN A 231 -5.94 6.44 12.80
N GLY A 232 -6.54 6.56 13.97
CA GLY A 232 -7.87 6.04 14.26
C GLY A 232 -8.97 6.87 13.59
N GLY A 233 -10.07 6.23 13.28
CA GLY A 233 -11.23 6.82 12.64
C GLY A 233 -12.20 7.44 13.63
N THR A 234 -12.96 8.44 13.17
CA THR A 234 -14.02 9.07 13.97
C THR A 234 -15.09 8.03 14.33
N GLY A 235 -15.62 8.05 15.55
CA GLY A 235 -16.64 7.12 16.00
C GLY A 235 -17.91 7.82 16.50
N PHE A 236 -19.04 7.12 16.45
CA PHE A 236 -20.27 7.64 17.03
C PHE A 236 -20.23 7.56 18.57
N ASN A 237 -19.94 6.36 19.10
CA ASN A 237 -19.84 6.10 20.54
C ASN A 237 -18.40 5.96 21.04
N ILE A 238 -17.47 5.47 20.23
CA ILE A 238 -16.06 5.32 20.63
C ILE A 238 -15.19 5.64 19.42
N GLY A 239 -14.25 6.58 19.60
CA GLY A 239 -13.27 6.89 18.57
C GLY A 239 -12.29 5.73 18.39
N GLY A 240 -11.82 5.49 17.17
CA GLY A 240 -10.85 4.42 16.93
C GLY A 240 -9.47 4.77 17.48
N ASP A 241 -8.76 3.83 18.06
CA ASP A 241 -7.39 4.06 18.51
C ASP A 241 -6.43 4.30 17.33
N GLY A 242 -5.42 5.14 17.54
CA GLY A 242 -4.29 5.29 16.66
C GLY A 242 -3.35 4.09 16.71
N GLY A 243 -2.73 3.78 15.57
CA GLY A 243 -1.73 2.72 15.46
C GLY A 243 -0.40 3.11 16.08
N ALA A 244 0.30 2.16 16.69
CA ALA A 244 1.67 2.41 17.16
C ALA A 244 2.64 2.62 15.99
N GLY A 245 3.65 3.46 16.20
CA GLY A 245 4.78 3.61 15.30
C GLY A 245 5.75 2.42 15.36
N GLY A 246 6.50 2.21 14.28
CA GLY A 246 7.47 1.14 14.14
C GLY A 246 8.80 1.47 14.82
N ARG A 247 9.54 0.45 15.27
CA ARG A 247 10.91 0.61 15.76
C ARG A 247 11.90 0.86 14.63
N ALA A 248 12.93 1.64 14.93
CA ALA A 248 14.05 1.88 14.02
C ALA A 248 15.09 0.73 14.05
N GLY A 249 16.03 0.79 13.11
CA GLY A 249 17.26 0.02 13.16
C GLY A 249 18.28 0.61 14.13
N LEU A 250 19.50 0.07 14.13
CA LEU A 250 20.61 0.60 14.93
C LEU A 250 20.83 2.09 14.66
N VAL A 251 20.78 2.47 13.38
CA VAL A 251 20.78 3.85 12.90
C VAL A 251 19.45 4.14 12.19
N GLY A 252 18.67 5.04 12.74
CA GLY A 252 17.37 5.44 12.22
C GLY A 252 16.47 5.97 13.33
N SER A 253 15.41 6.67 12.94
CA SER A 253 14.37 7.14 13.85
C SER A 253 13.21 6.17 13.98
N GLY A 254 12.63 6.11 15.18
CA GLY A 254 11.37 5.40 15.37
C GLY A 254 10.24 6.11 14.65
N GLY A 255 9.22 5.36 14.23
CA GLY A 255 8.05 5.93 13.57
C GLY A 255 7.12 6.60 14.57
N ASP A 256 6.46 7.68 14.16
CA ASP A 256 5.44 8.32 14.98
C ASP A 256 4.21 7.41 15.15
N GLY A 257 3.56 7.50 16.31
CA GLY A 257 2.25 6.89 16.54
C GLY A 257 1.12 7.68 15.89
N GLY A 258 0.06 7.00 15.47
CA GLY A 258 -1.12 7.61 14.89
C GLY A 258 -1.99 8.29 15.94
N ALA A 259 -2.71 9.34 15.57
CA ALA A 259 -3.67 9.99 16.46
C ALA A 259 -4.91 9.09 16.69
N GLY A 260 -5.50 9.21 17.88
CA GLY A 260 -6.80 8.63 18.19
C GLY A 260 -7.95 9.35 17.48
N GLY A 261 -9.02 8.62 17.22
CA GLY A 261 -10.22 9.08 16.55
C GLY A 261 -11.12 9.89 17.47
N GLN A 262 -11.78 10.90 16.91
CA GLN A 262 -12.72 11.76 17.63
C GLN A 262 -14.08 11.07 17.82
N THR A 263 -14.95 11.58 18.70
CA THR A 263 -16.37 11.20 18.75
C THR A 263 -17.34 12.33 18.46
N ASP A 264 -18.46 12.00 17.81
CA ASP A 264 -19.47 12.99 17.39
C ASP A 264 -20.64 13.16 18.40
N SER A 265 -20.80 12.25 19.36
CA SER A 265 -22.00 12.19 20.25
C SER A 265 -21.71 12.22 21.75
N GLY A 266 -20.53 12.70 22.15
CA GLY A 266 -20.20 12.91 23.55
C GLY A 266 -19.90 11.63 24.32
N ALA A 267 -19.09 10.76 23.73
CA ALA A 267 -18.60 9.54 24.34
C ALA A 267 -17.05 9.52 24.32
N SER A 268 -16.40 8.38 24.54
CA SER A 268 -14.94 8.34 24.70
C SER A 268 -14.19 8.47 23.37
N GLY A 269 -13.25 9.40 23.29
CA GLY A 269 -12.30 9.48 22.18
C GLY A 269 -11.37 8.27 22.14
N GLY A 270 -10.78 8.00 20.97
CA GLY A 270 -9.82 6.91 20.79
C GLY A 270 -8.46 7.23 21.38
N ASP A 271 -7.71 6.21 21.78
CA ASP A 271 -6.36 6.38 22.30
C ASP A 271 -5.38 6.78 21.19
N GLY A 272 -4.40 7.63 21.51
CA GLY A 272 -3.26 7.90 20.66
C GLY A 272 -2.28 6.73 20.62
N GLY A 273 -1.73 6.42 19.46
CA GLY A 273 -0.74 5.36 19.30
C GLY A 273 0.62 5.75 19.89
N ASN A 274 1.33 4.80 20.50
CA ASN A 274 2.70 5.07 20.97
C ASN A 274 3.67 5.26 19.79
N GLY A 275 4.64 6.16 19.95
CA GLY A 275 5.77 6.28 19.04
C GLY A 275 6.73 5.10 19.15
N GLY A 276 7.49 4.83 18.09
CA GLY A 276 8.48 3.78 18.03
C GLY A 276 9.83 4.20 18.60
N ASP A 277 10.58 3.24 19.13
CA ASP A 277 11.92 3.50 19.67
C ASP A 277 12.99 3.54 18.57
N ALA A 278 13.93 4.47 18.70
CA ALA A 278 15.26 4.35 18.09
C ALA A 278 16.16 3.41 18.91
N GLN A 279 17.28 2.97 18.34
CA GLN A 279 18.17 2.01 19.01
C GLN A 279 19.50 2.65 19.47
N LEU A 280 20.43 2.96 18.55
CA LEU A 280 21.74 3.53 18.90
C LEU A 280 21.87 4.99 18.46
N ILE A 281 21.56 5.28 17.19
CA ILE A 281 21.58 6.63 16.63
C ILE A 281 20.23 6.93 15.98
N GLY A 282 19.58 8.00 16.40
CA GLY A 282 18.31 8.49 15.86
C GLY A 282 17.31 8.86 16.93
N ASN A 283 16.23 9.55 16.56
CA ASN A 283 15.22 10.00 17.50
C ASN A 283 14.12 8.95 17.67
N GLY A 284 13.54 8.88 18.88
CA GLY A 284 12.29 8.16 19.07
C GLY A 284 11.15 8.86 18.34
N GLY A 285 10.17 8.10 17.88
CA GLY A 285 8.96 8.64 17.27
C GLY A 285 8.06 9.30 18.30
N ASN A 286 7.31 10.31 17.90
CA ASN A 286 6.33 10.97 18.76
C ASN A 286 5.13 10.06 19.00
N GLY A 287 4.52 10.18 20.18
CA GLY A 287 3.22 9.58 20.46
C GLY A 287 2.10 10.35 19.76
N GLY A 288 1.04 9.63 19.39
CA GLY A 288 -0.15 10.19 18.78
C GLY A 288 -1.02 10.93 19.79
N ASN A 289 -1.71 11.96 19.33
CA ASN A 289 -2.68 12.69 20.15
C ASN A 289 -3.87 11.81 20.52
N ALA A 290 -4.49 12.09 21.66
CA ALA A 290 -5.77 11.50 22.03
C ALA A 290 -6.88 11.97 21.09
N GLY A 291 -7.86 11.12 20.87
CA GLY A 291 -9.14 11.51 20.30
C GLY A 291 -9.95 12.33 21.30
N ALA A 292 -10.63 13.39 20.85
CA ALA A 292 -11.55 14.13 21.71
C ALA A 292 -12.92 13.43 21.80
N GLY A 293 -13.56 13.70 22.92
CA GLY A 293 -14.85 13.17 23.34
C GLY A 293 -15.23 13.79 24.69
N THR A 294 -16.36 13.40 25.29
CA THR A 294 -16.67 13.82 26.68
C THR A 294 -15.68 13.23 27.67
N VAL A 295 -15.12 12.08 27.32
CA VAL A 295 -13.92 11.51 27.92
C VAL A 295 -12.89 11.44 26.80
N PRO A 296 -11.85 12.30 26.79
CA PRO A 296 -10.78 12.16 25.83
C PRO A 296 -10.10 10.80 25.95
N GLY A 297 -9.57 10.30 24.84
CA GLY A 297 -8.69 9.14 24.85
C GLY A 297 -7.41 9.41 25.66
N SER A 298 -6.64 8.36 25.89
CA SER A 298 -5.28 8.52 26.40
C SER A 298 -4.34 8.97 25.30
N VAL A 299 -3.31 9.75 25.68
CA VAL A 299 -2.26 10.17 24.76
C VAL A 299 -1.27 9.04 24.51
N GLY A 300 -0.76 8.93 23.29
CA GLY A 300 0.34 8.03 22.97
C GLY A 300 1.63 8.49 23.65
N MET A 301 2.42 7.55 24.16
CA MET A 301 3.76 7.85 24.67
C MET A 301 4.74 8.02 23.52
N GLY A 302 5.67 8.96 23.64
CA GLY A 302 6.81 9.07 22.74
C GLY A 302 7.79 7.90 22.93
N GLY A 303 8.42 7.48 21.83
CA GLY A 303 9.45 6.44 21.84
C GLY A 303 10.79 6.93 22.38
N ALA A 304 11.62 6.00 22.82
CA ALA A 304 12.98 6.29 23.28
C ALA A 304 13.89 6.71 22.12
N GLY A 305 14.76 7.68 22.36
CA GLY A 305 15.85 8.06 21.46
C GLY A 305 17.01 7.07 21.49
N GLY A 306 17.91 7.19 20.51
CA GLY A 306 19.11 6.38 20.39
C GLY A 306 20.03 6.52 21.60
N ARG A 307 20.55 5.39 22.08
CA ARG A 307 21.40 5.33 23.28
C ARG A 307 22.70 6.14 23.19
N LEU A 308 23.20 6.39 21.98
CA LEU A 308 24.42 7.17 21.75
C LEU A 308 24.08 8.61 21.34
N ILE A 309 23.22 8.78 20.35
CA ILE A 309 22.74 10.08 19.88
C ILE A 309 21.26 9.94 19.52
N GLY A 310 20.41 10.76 20.12
CA GLY A 310 18.99 10.77 19.84
C GLY A 310 18.17 11.45 20.92
N GLN A 311 17.08 12.10 20.54
CA GLN A 311 16.07 12.60 21.45
C GLN A 311 14.92 11.59 21.58
N ASN A 312 14.32 11.52 22.78
CA ASN A 312 13.04 10.83 22.94
C ASN A 312 11.96 11.58 22.17
N GLY A 313 10.99 10.85 21.64
CA GLY A 313 9.78 11.44 21.08
C GLY A 313 8.95 12.14 22.14
N SER A 314 8.17 13.15 21.74
CA SER A 314 7.20 13.76 22.63
C SER A 314 5.99 12.84 22.81
N ASN A 315 5.38 12.87 24.00
CA ASN A 315 4.05 12.30 24.17
C ASN A 315 3.02 13.08 23.35
N GLY A 316 1.93 12.42 22.99
CA GLY A 316 0.80 13.05 22.34
C GLY A 316 0.10 14.09 23.21
N LEU A 317 -0.72 14.89 22.57
CA LEU A 317 -1.54 15.92 23.18
C LEU A 317 -2.99 15.46 23.36
N VAL A 318 -3.71 16.12 24.28
CA VAL A 318 -5.16 16.00 24.47
C VAL A 318 -5.88 17.06 23.66
#